data_AF-A0A514XDK2-F1
#
_entry.id   AF-A0A514XDK2-F1
#
_cell.length_a   1.000
_cell.length_b   1.000
_cell.length_c   1.000
_cell.angle_alpha   90.00
_cell.angle_beta   90.00
_cell.angle_gamma   90.00
#
_symmetry.space_group_name_H-M   'P 1'
#
loop_
_entity.id
_entity.type
_entity.pdbx_description
1 polymer ?
#
loop_
_entity_poly.entity_id
_entity_poly.type
_entity_poly.pdbx_seq_one_letter_code
_entity_poly.pdbx_strand_id
1 'polypeptide(L)'
;MPGTFSLIIRQGTGYRAAMKSIYLISLVLLLSSPAYSHTPATAEKLTWATHLAPDFVIGTPPALKNAPKTLTAWVGQEDCRARISQITCTVADLQHDDVCGEKNQKAIENLEHLYDLLQKPLQRVFCSLPYIFVVDKMDSLAMAGSGQGTSFMAISRSLVESGLEADAVLGWKEQKIFGSELPRYEVSKDGPQVSIRGKSPLQIMQYVVTHEFGHILDFANGANRFYCAPGEDCSAKPTTTEEYYALQKKFLPEMGSWSSLSWKNGYEPNDQNMFPLWSRLCFYYCEGRTKLQLSEMHDFYVQFDRTNFVTTYAATNPYDDFAESTAFYFMANADFDLQYRIHTGKAVFFWDWRWHQFTKKNNWIELFYEGDLKYP
;
A
#
# COMPACT_ATOMS: atom_id res chain seq x y z
N MET A 1 -57.28 6.72 9.49
CA MET A 1 -56.30 6.51 8.40
C MET A 1 -54.99 7.13 8.85
N PRO A 2 -53.91 6.36 9.12
CA PRO A 2 -52.63 6.96 9.46
C PRO A 2 -51.87 7.27 8.17
N GLY A 3 -51.53 8.56 7.98
CA GLY A 3 -50.75 9.04 6.85
C GLY A 3 -49.26 8.83 7.07
N THR A 4 -48.61 8.20 6.11
CA THR A 4 -47.16 8.03 6.02
C THR A 4 -46.52 9.33 5.56
N PHE A 5 -45.66 9.92 6.39
CA PHE A 5 -44.73 10.97 5.98
C PHE A 5 -43.44 10.32 5.45
N SER A 6 -43.18 10.46 4.14
CA SER A 6 -41.87 10.14 3.56
C SER A 6 -40.93 11.34 3.71
N LEU A 7 -39.93 11.18 4.59
CA LEU A 7 -38.83 12.13 4.72
C LEU A 7 -37.78 11.83 3.62
N ILE A 8 -37.74 12.65 2.58
CA ILE A 8 -36.66 12.63 1.59
C ILE A 8 -35.47 13.39 2.19
N ILE A 9 -34.51 12.67 2.76
CA ILE A 9 -33.23 13.27 3.18
C ILE A 9 -32.33 13.32 1.94
N ARG A 10 -32.13 14.52 1.38
CA ARG A 10 -31.02 14.76 0.44
C ARG A 10 -29.70 14.64 1.19
N GLN A 11 -28.81 13.78 0.70
CA GLN A 11 -27.44 13.67 1.20
C GLN A 11 -26.67 14.97 0.91
N GLY A 12 -26.66 15.87 1.88
CA GLY A 12 -25.78 17.03 1.94
C GLY A 12 -24.72 16.82 3.01
N THR A 13 -23.61 17.54 2.88
CA THR A 13 -22.35 17.55 3.66
C THR A 13 -22.45 17.56 5.19
N GLY A 14 -23.64 17.59 5.79
CA GLY A 14 -23.88 17.59 7.24
C GLY A 14 -23.72 16.25 7.95
N TYR A 15 -23.66 15.11 7.23
CA TYR A 15 -23.60 13.78 7.87
C TYR A 15 -22.27 13.51 8.60
N ARG A 16 -21.15 14.12 8.14
CA ARG A 16 -19.83 13.95 8.76
C ARG A 16 -19.71 14.67 10.11
N ALA A 17 -20.36 15.81 10.30
CA ALA A 17 -20.28 16.57 11.56
C ALA A 17 -21.06 15.88 12.69
N ALA A 18 -22.21 15.28 12.39
CA ALA A 18 -23.03 14.60 13.40
C ALA A 18 -22.40 13.28 13.91
N MET A 19 -21.67 12.55 13.06
CA MET A 19 -20.94 11.35 13.48
C MET A 19 -19.71 11.68 14.35
N LYS A 20 -19.02 12.82 14.13
CA LYS A 20 -17.87 13.22 14.97
C LYS A 20 -18.25 13.43 16.45
N SER A 21 -19.45 13.91 16.75
CA SER A 21 -19.88 14.19 18.14
C SER A 21 -20.32 12.96 18.94
N ILE A 22 -20.86 11.93 18.29
CA ILE A 22 -21.37 10.73 18.99
C ILE A 22 -20.22 9.79 19.40
N TYR A 23 -19.13 9.74 18.63
CA TYR A 23 -18.01 8.81 18.87
C TYR A 23 -16.98 9.31 19.90
N LEU A 24 -16.83 10.62 20.08
CA LEU A 24 -15.96 11.18 21.12
C LEU A 24 -16.39 10.76 22.53
N ILE A 25 -17.69 10.44 22.73
CA ILE A 25 -18.22 10.00 24.01
C ILE A 25 -17.95 8.50 24.25
N SER A 26 -17.89 7.68 23.20
CA SER A 26 -17.62 6.24 23.32
C SER A 26 -16.13 5.90 23.48
N LEU A 27 -15.21 6.72 22.94
CA LEU A 27 -13.77 6.48 23.04
C LEU A 27 -13.20 6.78 24.43
N VAL A 28 -13.82 7.71 25.18
CA VAL A 28 -13.40 8.08 26.54
C VAL A 28 -13.68 6.98 27.58
N LEU A 29 -14.59 6.04 27.28
CA LEU A 29 -14.97 4.96 28.21
C LEU A 29 -14.15 3.67 28.05
N LEU A 30 -13.25 3.56 27.06
CA LEU A 30 -12.45 2.34 26.79
C LEU A 30 -10.99 2.42 27.26
N LEU A 31 -10.53 3.54 27.84
CA LEU A 31 -9.12 3.76 28.23
C LEU A 31 -8.81 3.52 29.72
N SER A 32 -9.68 2.85 30.48
CA SER A 32 -9.42 2.47 31.88
C SER A 32 -9.25 0.94 32.02
N SER A 33 -8.07 0.43 31.65
CA SER A 33 -7.61 -0.90 32.04
C SER A 33 -6.13 -0.88 32.43
N PRO A 34 -5.72 -1.63 33.45
CA PRO A 34 -4.37 -1.53 34.00
C PRO A 34 -3.33 -2.10 33.03
N ALA A 35 -2.17 -1.43 32.99
CA ALA A 35 -1.06 -1.69 32.09
C ALA A 35 -0.53 -3.13 32.19
N TYR A 36 -0.65 -3.88 31.10
CA TYR A 36 0.20 -5.04 30.84
C TYR A 36 1.50 -4.54 30.21
N SER A 37 2.61 -4.61 30.93
CA SER A 37 3.93 -4.24 30.43
C SER A 37 4.47 -5.34 29.52
N HIS A 38 4.19 -5.26 28.22
CA HIS A 38 4.95 -5.99 27.23
C HIS A 38 6.13 -5.13 26.77
N THR A 39 7.35 -5.67 26.85
CA THR A 39 8.50 -5.10 26.16
C THR A 39 8.20 -5.14 24.65
N PRO A 40 8.13 -3.98 23.96
CA PRO A 40 7.98 -3.98 22.51
C PRO A 40 9.15 -4.75 21.92
N ALA A 41 8.88 -5.70 21.03
CA ALA A 41 9.94 -6.22 20.17
C ALA A 41 10.49 -5.01 19.42
N THR A 42 11.79 -4.73 19.59
CA THR A 42 12.42 -3.60 18.89
C THR A 42 12.24 -3.82 17.38
N ALA A 43 11.79 -2.77 16.69
CA ALA A 43 11.51 -2.75 15.24
C ALA A 43 12.74 -3.10 14.36
N GLU A 44 13.90 -3.33 14.99
CA GLU A 44 15.19 -3.61 14.36
C GLU A 44 15.32 -5.02 13.73
N LYS A 45 14.31 -5.91 13.83
CA LYS A 45 14.48 -7.33 13.49
C LYS A 45 13.80 -7.84 12.21
N LEU A 46 13.07 -7.03 11.46
CA LEU A 46 12.39 -7.47 10.22
C LEU A 46 13.05 -6.99 8.91
N THR A 47 14.32 -6.61 8.95
CA THR A 47 15.09 -6.12 7.78
C THR A 47 15.60 -7.22 6.84
N TRP A 48 15.38 -8.50 7.15
CA TRP A 48 15.90 -9.63 6.36
C TRP A 48 14.98 -10.08 5.21
N ALA A 49 13.82 -9.45 5.04
CA ALA A 49 12.77 -9.88 4.11
C ALA A 49 13.07 -9.59 2.62
N THR A 50 14.22 -8.97 2.31
CA THR A 50 14.55 -8.41 0.99
C THR A 50 14.54 -9.41 -0.17
N HIS A 51 14.69 -10.72 0.09
CA HIS A 51 14.85 -11.73 -0.97
C HIS A 51 13.88 -12.93 -0.90
N LEU A 52 13.06 -13.05 0.15
CA LEU A 52 12.32 -14.29 0.41
C LEU A 52 10.80 -14.16 0.29
N ALA A 53 10.27 -12.93 0.36
CA ALA A 53 8.89 -12.62 0.07
C ALA A 53 8.80 -12.02 -1.35
N PRO A 54 8.38 -12.80 -2.35
CA PRO A 54 8.43 -12.35 -3.74
C PRO A 54 7.53 -11.15 -4.06
N ASP A 55 6.46 -10.96 -3.27
CA ASP A 55 5.55 -9.82 -3.39
C ASP A 55 5.94 -8.64 -2.47
N PHE A 56 6.95 -8.80 -1.60
CA PHE A 56 7.31 -7.79 -0.60
C PHE A 56 8.84 -7.66 -0.48
N VAL A 57 9.42 -6.78 -1.30
CA VAL A 57 10.84 -6.44 -1.24
C VAL A 57 10.99 -5.18 -0.40
N ILE A 58 11.08 -5.31 0.94
CA ILE A 58 11.79 -4.28 1.71
C ILE A 58 13.24 -4.43 1.29
N GLY A 59 13.72 -3.63 0.36
CA GLY A 59 15.14 -3.61 0.00
C GLY A 59 15.94 -2.89 1.07
N THR A 60 17.12 -3.42 1.43
CA THR A 60 18.16 -2.55 1.98
C THR A 60 18.50 -1.55 0.88
N PRO A 61 18.67 -0.25 1.20
CA PRO A 61 19.11 0.71 0.20
C PRO A 61 20.36 0.15 -0.48
N PRO A 62 20.51 0.25 -1.81
CA PRO A 62 21.79 -0.02 -2.44
C PRO A 62 22.85 0.74 -1.64
N ALA A 63 23.98 0.09 -1.35
CA ALA A 63 25.03 0.72 -0.57
C ALA A 63 25.57 1.87 -1.43
N LEU A 64 24.97 3.05 -1.32
CA LEU A 64 25.40 4.24 -2.02
C LEU A 64 26.74 4.64 -1.42
N LYS A 65 27.82 3.97 -1.85
CA LYS A 65 29.21 4.24 -1.44
C LYS A 65 29.58 5.70 -1.70
N ASN A 66 28.83 6.35 -2.60
CA ASN A 66 28.98 7.74 -3.01
C ASN A 66 27.72 8.59 -2.80
N ALA A 67 26.76 8.17 -1.97
CA ALA A 67 25.72 9.10 -1.50
C ALA A 67 26.44 10.34 -0.96
N PRO A 68 26.07 11.57 -1.38
CA PRO A 68 26.65 12.77 -0.79
C PRO A 68 26.57 12.65 0.73
N LYS A 69 27.73 12.55 1.38
CA LYS A 69 27.84 12.44 2.86
C LYS A 69 27.21 13.64 3.59
N THR A 70 26.79 14.65 2.84
CA THR A 70 26.23 15.92 3.27
C THR A 70 24.74 16.08 2.98
N LEU A 71 24.00 15.04 2.58
CA LEU A 71 22.54 15.05 2.76
C LEU A 71 22.25 14.83 4.25
N THR A 72 22.69 15.78 5.08
CA THR A 72 22.21 15.92 6.45
C THR A 72 20.70 15.93 6.41
N ALA A 73 20.07 15.08 7.25
CA ALA A 73 18.63 15.07 7.47
C ALA A 73 18.14 16.51 7.52
N TRP A 74 17.33 16.88 6.53
CA TRP A 74 17.00 18.26 6.28
C TRP A 74 15.90 18.64 7.27
N VAL A 75 16.27 19.37 8.31
CA VAL A 75 15.37 19.75 9.42
C VAL A 75 14.57 21.03 9.11
N GLY A 76 14.64 21.52 7.87
CA GLY A 76 13.86 22.68 7.41
C GLY A 76 12.44 22.30 7.02
N GLN A 77 11.49 23.22 7.18
CA GLN A 77 10.13 23.12 6.61
C GLN A 77 10.04 23.74 5.20
N GLU A 78 11.14 24.25 4.65
CA GLU A 78 11.10 25.13 3.47
C GLU A 78 11.07 24.34 2.15
N ASP A 79 9.84 24.11 1.69
CA ASP A 79 9.49 23.70 0.32
C ASP A 79 9.86 22.25 -0.08
N CYS A 80 9.05 21.30 0.38
CA CYS A 80 9.11 19.90 -0.04
C CYS A 80 8.98 19.72 -1.57
N ARG A 81 8.32 20.65 -2.26
CA ARG A 81 8.17 20.61 -3.72
C ARG A 81 9.52 20.86 -4.39
N ALA A 82 10.23 21.92 -4.00
CA ALA A 82 11.55 22.24 -4.56
C ALA A 82 12.58 21.12 -4.35
N ARG A 83 12.45 20.36 -3.26
CA ARG A 83 13.32 19.22 -2.95
C ARG A 83 13.19 18.07 -3.95
N ILE A 84 12.04 17.87 -4.59
CA ILE A 84 11.81 16.76 -5.54
C ILE A 84 12.90 16.71 -6.61
N SER A 85 13.23 17.87 -7.19
CA SER A 85 14.28 18.00 -8.21
C SER A 85 15.70 17.68 -7.71
N GLN A 86 15.93 17.71 -6.39
CA GLN A 86 17.23 17.46 -5.75
C GLN A 86 17.42 15.99 -5.41
N ILE A 87 16.33 15.29 -5.04
CA ILE A 87 16.37 13.90 -4.58
C ILE A 87 16.03 12.90 -5.68
N THR A 88 15.56 13.34 -6.85
CA THR A 88 15.18 12.45 -7.95
C THR A 88 16.35 12.23 -8.92
N CYS A 89 16.69 10.97 -9.19
CA CYS A 89 17.68 10.63 -10.23
C CYS A 89 17.48 9.25 -10.85
N THR A 90 18.14 9.03 -11.99
CA THR A 90 18.04 7.78 -12.76
C THR A 90 19.11 6.79 -12.34
N VAL A 91 18.76 5.51 -12.29
CA VAL A 91 19.67 4.37 -12.10
C VAL A 91 19.31 3.24 -13.07
N ALA A 92 20.29 2.45 -13.50
CA ALA A 92 20.05 1.37 -14.47
C ALA A 92 19.25 0.23 -13.84
N ASP A 93 19.66 -0.17 -12.63
CA ASP A 93 18.95 -1.10 -11.74
C ASP A 93 19.25 -0.75 -10.27
N LEU A 94 18.65 -1.48 -9.34
CA LEU A 94 18.81 -1.28 -7.89
C LEU A 94 19.88 -2.19 -7.27
N GLN A 95 20.55 -3.04 -8.05
CA GLN A 95 21.50 -4.02 -7.56
C GLN A 95 22.94 -3.50 -7.55
N HIS A 96 23.26 -2.55 -8.42
CA HIS A 96 24.58 -1.95 -8.50
C HIS A 96 24.69 -0.75 -7.56
N ASP A 97 25.88 -0.51 -7.00
CA ASP A 97 26.24 0.70 -6.23
C ASP A 97 26.31 1.93 -7.16
N ASP A 98 25.32 2.08 -8.04
CA ASP A 98 25.30 3.09 -9.08
C ASP A 98 25.20 4.47 -8.43
N VAL A 99 26.09 5.34 -8.89
CA VAL A 99 26.03 6.76 -8.58
C VAL A 99 24.78 7.31 -9.25
N CYS A 100 23.96 8.00 -8.47
CA CYS A 100 22.81 8.80 -8.92
C CYS A 100 23.12 9.46 -10.27
N GLY A 101 22.50 8.95 -11.34
CA GLY A 101 22.82 9.30 -12.71
C GLY A 101 22.24 10.64 -13.14
N GLU A 102 21.95 10.78 -14.43
CA GLU A 102 21.30 11.99 -14.94
C GLU A 102 19.91 12.19 -14.32
N LYS A 103 19.54 13.46 -14.13
CA LYS A 103 18.20 13.82 -13.68
C LYS A 103 17.18 13.44 -14.75
N ASN A 104 16.12 12.76 -14.34
CA ASN A 104 14.98 12.51 -15.21
C ASN A 104 14.01 13.69 -15.11
N GLN A 105 14.11 14.64 -16.03
CA GLN A 105 13.31 15.88 -16.01
C GLN A 105 11.80 15.59 -16.04
N LYS A 106 11.37 14.60 -16.83
CA LYS A 106 9.96 14.19 -16.90
C LYS A 106 9.46 13.60 -15.58
N ALA A 107 10.30 12.82 -14.88
CA ALA A 107 9.97 12.32 -13.55
C ALA A 107 9.81 13.44 -12.55
N ILE A 108 10.74 14.40 -12.55
CA ILE A 108 10.69 15.56 -11.66
C ILE A 108 9.40 16.36 -11.88
N GLU A 109 9.08 16.68 -13.14
CA GLU A 109 7.86 17.41 -13.50
C GLU A 109 6.58 16.67 -13.06
N ASN A 110 6.51 15.37 -13.32
CA ASN A 110 5.36 14.56 -12.93
C ASN A 110 5.24 14.44 -11.40
N LEU A 111 6.35 14.31 -10.67
CA LEU A 111 6.36 14.24 -9.21
C LEU A 111 5.99 15.58 -8.58
N GLU A 112 6.46 16.70 -9.12
CA GLU A 112 6.06 18.05 -8.69
C GLU A 112 4.57 18.32 -8.97
N HIS A 113 4.05 17.92 -10.13
CA HIS A 113 2.63 18.01 -10.40
C HIS A 113 1.84 17.12 -9.44
N LEU A 114 2.30 15.90 -9.20
CA LEU A 114 1.67 15.01 -8.24
C LEU A 114 1.67 15.60 -6.82
N TYR A 115 2.78 16.21 -6.38
CA TYR A 115 2.88 16.89 -5.09
C TYR A 115 1.72 17.88 -4.88
N ASP A 116 1.40 18.66 -5.92
CA ASP A 116 0.32 19.65 -5.88
C ASP A 116 -1.08 19.01 -5.75
N LEU A 117 -1.23 17.73 -6.10
CA LEU A 117 -2.47 16.94 -5.97
C LEU A 117 -2.58 16.17 -4.64
N LEU A 118 -1.47 15.94 -3.95
CA LEU A 118 -1.44 15.15 -2.71
C LEU A 118 -1.87 15.97 -1.50
N GLN A 119 -2.42 15.28 -0.49
CA GLN A 119 -2.73 15.92 0.80
C GLN A 119 -1.45 16.18 1.61
N LYS A 120 -1.51 17.17 2.51
CA LYS A 120 -0.35 17.66 3.29
C LYS A 120 0.49 16.56 3.97
N PRO A 121 -0.09 15.52 4.60
CA PRO A 121 0.73 14.45 5.19
C PRO A 121 1.60 13.74 4.16
N LEU A 122 1.07 13.46 2.98
CA LEU A 122 1.82 12.82 1.90
C LEU A 122 2.85 13.75 1.26
N GLN A 123 2.53 15.04 1.11
CA GLN A 123 3.47 16.06 0.65
C GLN A 123 4.75 16.11 1.49
N ARG A 124 4.63 15.93 2.81
CA ARG A 124 5.78 15.94 3.74
C ARG A 124 6.72 14.76 3.57
N VAL A 125 6.27 13.63 3.00
CA VAL A 125 7.13 12.48 2.71
C VAL A 125 8.26 12.87 1.75
N PHE A 126 8.00 13.74 0.76
CA PHE A 126 9.04 14.25 -0.13
C PHE A 126 10.17 14.99 0.60
N CYS A 127 9.85 15.71 1.68
CA CYS A 127 10.85 16.39 2.50
C CYS A 127 11.79 15.42 3.23
N SER A 128 11.29 14.23 3.57
CA SER A 128 12.01 13.27 4.41
C SER A 128 12.86 12.31 3.59
N LEU A 129 12.44 12.03 2.34
CA LEU A 129 13.18 11.15 1.47
C LEU A 129 14.57 11.73 1.11
N PRO A 130 15.64 10.91 1.18
CA PRO A 130 16.95 11.25 0.67
C PRO A 130 17.03 11.05 -0.85
N TYR A 131 16.31 10.06 -1.38
CA TYR A 131 16.31 9.71 -2.81
C TYR A 131 14.95 9.21 -3.30
N ILE A 132 14.67 9.55 -4.56
CA ILE A 132 13.66 8.93 -5.41
C ILE A 132 14.37 8.42 -6.66
N PHE A 133 14.52 7.10 -6.77
CA PHE A 133 15.17 6.49 -7.93
C PHE A 133 14.18 6.29 -9.08
N VAL A 134 14.58 6.68 -10.28
CA VAL A 134 13.90 6.33 -11.53
C VAL A 134 14.68 5.20 -12.16
N VAL A 135 14.11 3.99 -12.14
CA VAL A 135 14.85 2.76 -12.46
C VAL A 135 14.53 2.31 -13.88
N ASP A 136 15.56 2.13 -14.71
CA ASP A 136 15.40 1.67 -16.10
C ASP A 136 14.87 0.24 -16.16
N LYS A 137 15.45 -0.67 -15.35
CA LYS A 137 15.09 -2.10 -15.31
C LYS A 137 14.52 -2.49 -13.95
N MET A 138 13.21 -2.62 -13.91
CA MET A 138 12.47 -2.96 -12.69
C MET A 138 11.19 -3.71 -13.04
N ASP A 139 10.97 -4.89 -12.47
CA ASP A 139 9.80 -5.72 -12.79
C ASP A 139 8.50 -5.19 -12.17
N SER A 140 8.61 -4.54 -11.01
CA SER A 140 7.50 -3.85 -10.34
C SER A 140 7.31 -2.43 -10.88
N LEU A 141 6.21 -1.80 -10.46
CA LEU A 141 5.88 -0.41 -10.83
C LEU A 141 6.70 0.59 -10.01
N ALA A 142 6.81 0.32 -8.71
CA ALA A 142 7.61 1.05 -7.74
C ALA A 142 7.96 0.11 -6.57
N MET A 143 8.77 0.62 -5.65
CA MET A 143 9.05 0.00 -4.37
C MET A 143 9.49 1.06 -3.36
N ALA A 144 9.16 0.79 -2.10
CA ALA A 144 9.70 1.47 -0.94
C ALA A 144 10.70 0.55 -0.22
N GLY A 145 11.75 1.14 0.32
CA GLY A 145 12.68 0.42 1.19
C GLY A 145 13.10 1.27 2.38
N SER A 146 13.60 0.62 3.42
CA SER A 146 14.15 1.29 4.59
C SER A 146 15.42 0.59 5.08
N GLY A 147 16.36 1.38 5.60
CA GLY A 147 17.63 0.90 6.12
C GLY A 147 18.42 2.02 6.79
N GLN A 148 19.17 1.66 7.84
CA GLN A 148 20.02 2.59 8.59
C GLN A 148 19.28 3.87 9.08
N GLY A 149 17.99 3.74 9.40
CA GLY A 149 17.16 4.86 9.85
C GLY A 149 16.69 5.80 8.75
N THR A 150 16.84 5.44 7.48
CA THR A 150 16.34 6.20 6.32
C THR A 150 15.41 5.34 5.48
N SER A 151 14.51 5.98 4.72
CA SER A 151 13.69 5.31 3.71
C SER A 151 14.00 5.82 2.31
N PHE A 152 13.69 5.05 1.28
CA PHE A 152 13.79 5.48 -0.12
C PHE A 152 12.58 4.99 -0.91
N MET A 153 12.38 5.61 -2.08
CA MET A 153 11.43 5.16 -3.07
C MET A 153 12.16 4.93 -4.39
N ALA A 154 11.75 3.90 -5.13
CA ALA A 154 12.17 3.68 -6.50
C ALA A 154 10.92 3.49 -7.38
N ILE A 155 10.91 4.07 -8.57
CA ILE A 155 9.80 4.03 -9.52
C ILE A 155 10.34 3.58 -10.87
N SER A 156 9.64 2.69 -11.56
CA SER A 156 10.01 2.29 -12.91
C SER A 156 9.94 3.48 -13.86
N ARG A 157 11.01 3.69 -14.62
CA ARG A 157 11.07 4.71 -15.68
C ARG A 157 9.95 4.57 -16.69
N SER A 158 9.60 3.33 -17.04
CA SER A 158 8.50 3.04 -17.97
C SER A 158 7.17 3.62 -17.51
N LEU A 159 6.90 3.61 -16.19
CA LEU A 159 5.67 4.18 -15.61
C LEU A 159 5.63 5.70 -15.79
N VAL A 160 6.77 6.35 -15.56
CA VAL A 160 6.90 7.81 -15.61
C VAL A 160 6.85 8.34 -17.04
N GLU A 161 7.53 7.65 -17.97
CA GLU A 161 7.79 8.19 -19.31
C GLU A 161 6.75 7.79 -20.35
N SER A 162 6.10 6.64 -20.20
CA SER A 162 5.31 6.05 -21.29
C SER A 162 3.89 6.58 -21.39
N GLY A 163 3.45 7.43 -20.45
CA GLY A 163 2.08 8.01 -20.47
C GLY A 163 1.00 6.93 -20.44
N LEU A 164 1.21 5.88 -19.64
CA LEU A 164 0.35 4.70 -19.64
C LEU A 164 -1.01 5.02 -19.04
N GLU A 165 -2.05 4.50 -19.69
CA GLU A 165 -3.40 4.51 -19.14
C GLU A 165 -3.48 3.65 -17.88
N ALA A 166 -4.15 4.15 -16.85
CA ALA A 166 -4.25 3.47 -15.57
C ALA A 166 -4.97 2.11 -15.70
N ASP A 167 -5.98 2.00 -16.58
CA ASP A 167 -6.68 0.76 -16.92
C ASP A 167 -5.72 -0.33 -17.41
N ALA A 168 -4.76 0.03 -18.26
CA ALA A 168 -3.78 -0.91 -18.81
C ALA A 168 -2.81 -1.40 -17.74
N VAL A 169 -2.30 -0.49 -16.90
CA VAL A 169 -1.34 -0.84 -15.85
C VAL A 169 -1.97 -1.70 -14.76
N LEU A 170 -3.13 -1.29 -14.26
CA LEU A 170 -3.85 -2.03 -13.22
C LEU A 170 -4.43 -3.33 -13.78
N GLY A 171 -4.95 -3.32 -15.01
CA GLY A 171 -5.42 -4.52 -15.70
C GLY A 171 -4.32 -5.56 -15.86
N TRP A 172 -3.14 -5.14 -16.32
CA TRP A 172 -1.99 -6.03 -16.42
C TRP A 172 -1.59 -6.62 -15.06
N LYS A 173 -1.49 -5.79 -14.02
CA LYS A 173 -1.17 -6.25 -12.65
C LYS A 173 -2.22 -7.25 -12.14
N GLU A 174 -3.51 -6.94 -12.32
CA GLU A 174 -4.62 -7.78 -11.90
C GLU A 174 -4.67 -9.11 -12.66
N GLN A 175 -4.27 -9.16 -13.93
CA GLN A 175 -4.25 -10.42 -14.69
C GLN A 175 -3.12 -11.37 -14.25
N LYS A 176 -2.08 -10.87 -13.57
CA LYS A 176 -0.98 -11.73 -13.11
C LYS A 176 -1.44 -12.81 -12.13
N ILE A 177 -2.43 -12.51 -11.26
CA ILE A 177 -2.92 -13.49 -10.28
C ILE A 177 -3.59 -14.70 -10.96
N PHE A 178 -4.10 -14.51 -12.19
CA PHE A 178 -4.71 -15.56 -13.02
C PHE A 178 -3.71 -16.23 -13.98
N GLY A 179 -2.41 -16.08 -13.71
CA GLY A 179 -1.35 -16.73 -14.46
C GLY A 179 -1.10 -16.14 -15.85
N SER A 180 -1.53 -14.91 -16.10
CA SER A 180 -1.17 -14.22 -17.34
C SER A 180 0.34 -13.98 -17.42
N GLU A 181 0.93 -14.35 -18.57
CA GLU A 181 2.35 -14.13 -18.90
C GLU A 181 2.50 -13.12 -20.04
N LEU A 182 1.49 -12.27 -20.24
CA LEU A 182 1.52 -11.23 -21.26
C LEU A 182 2.65 -10.23 -21.03
N PRO A 183 3.14 -9.59 -22.11
CA PRO A 183 4.07 -8.48 -22.00
C PRO A 183 3.58 -7.38 -21.05
N ARG A 184 4.53 -6.61 -20.53
CA ARG A 184 4.25 -5.56 -19.55
C ARG A 184 3.21 -4.57 -20.08
N TYR A 185 2.17 -4.32 -19.29
CA TYR A 185 1.04 -3.44 -19.59
C TYR A 185 0.07 -3.94 -20.70
N GLU A 186 0.29 -5.14 -21.22
CA GLU A 186 -0.68 -5.79 -22.09
C GLU A 186 -1.75 -6.54 -21.27
N VAL A 187 -2.98 -6.50 -21.76
CA VAL A 187 -4.17 -7.02 -21.08
C VAL A 187 -4.90 -7.97 -22.02
N SER A 188 -5.05 -9.23 -21.61
CA SER A 188 -5.84 -10.23 -22.36
C SER A 188 -7.31 -9.87 -22.24
N LYS A 189 -8.09 -10.08 -23.30
CA LYS A 189 -9.56 -9.92 -23.24
C LYS A 189 -10.25 -11.00 -22.41
N ASP A 190 -9.60 -12.13 -22.20
CA ASP A 190 -10.16 -13.28 -21.46
C ASP A 190 -9.93 -13.15 -19.94
N GLY A 191 -9.02 -12.27 -19.52
CA GLY A 191 -8.75 -11.97 -18.12
C GLY A 191 -9.69 -10.91 -17.53
N PRO A 192 -9.57 -10.62 -16.22
CA PRO A 192 -10.28 -9.49 -15.62
C PRO A 192 -9.88 -8.19 -16.33
N GLN A 193 -10.88 -7.38 -16.67
CA GLN A 193 -10.66 -6.02 -17.19
C GLN A 193 -10.82 -5.03 -16.05
N VAL A 194 -9.84 -4.14 -15.88
CA VAL A 194 -9.92 -3.03 -14.94
C VAL A 194 -10.41 -1.80 -15.70
N SER A 195 -11.34 -1.06 -15.10
CA SER A 195 -11.63 0.31 -15.51
C SER A 195 -11.53 1.23 -14.32
N ILE A 196 -10.61 2.18 -14.38
CA ILE A 196 -10.42 3.23 -13.41
C ILE A 196 -10.64 4.59 -14.06
N ARG A 197 -11.41 5.45 -13.39
CA ARG A 197 -11.63 6.83 -13.83
C ARG A 197 -11.49 7.76 -12.66
N GLY A 198 -10.86 8.90 -12.91
CA GLY A 198 -10.72 9.97 -11.94
C GLY A 198 -10.28 11.27 -12.60
N LYS A 199 -10.14 12.32 -11.80
CA LYS A 199 -9.79 13.68 -12.22
C LYS A 199 -8.30 13.88 -12.43
N SER A 200 -7.48 13.07 -11.78
CA SER A 200 -6.03 13.20 -11.87
C SER A 200 -5.54 12.77 -13.24
N PRO A 201 -4.86 13.65 -14.01
CA PRO A 201 -4.22 13.26 -15.27
C PRO A 201 -3.04 12.31 -15.05
N LEU A 202 -2.58 12.16 -13.80
CA LEU A 202 -1.50 11.28 -13.37
C LEU A 202 -2.03 10.15 -12.48
N GLN A 203 -3.25 9.66 -12.73
CA GLN A 203 -3.97 8.75 -11.84
C GLN A 203 -3.15 7.53 -11.42
N ILE A 204 -2.48 6.86 -12.38
CA ILE A 204 -1.66 5.68 -12.05
C ILE A 204 -0.44 6.05 -11.19
N MET A 205 0.19 7.18 -11.48
CA MET A 205 1.35 7.65 -10.71
C MET A 205 0.94 8.09 -9.32
N GLN A 206 -0.24 8.73 -9.17
CA GLN A 206 -0.82 9.05 -7.87
C GLN A 206 -1.07 7.78 -7.06
N TYR A 207 -1.68 6.75 -7.65
CA TYR A 207 -1.90 5.46 -6.99
C TYR A 207 -0.58 4.84 -6.52
N VAL A 208 0.40 4.71 -7.42
CA VAL A 208 1.69 4.06 -7.13
C VAL A 208 2.48 4.83 -6.07
N VAL A 209 2.65 6.15 -6.21
CA VAL A 209 3.41 6.95 -5.24
C VAL A 209 2.72 6.98 -3.88
N THR A 210 1.39 7.07 -3.84
CA THR A 210 0.66 7.06 -2.57
C THR A 210 0.78 5.70 -1.87
N HIS A 211 0.77 4.61 -2.63
CA HIS A 211 1.03 3.27 -2.12
C HIS A 211 2.42 3.19 -1.47
N GLU A 212 3.48 3.58 -2.18
CA GLU A 212 4.83 3.56 -1.62
C GLU A 212 4.99 4.48 -0.41
N PHE A 213 4.32 5.63 -0.39
CA PHE A 213 4.29 6.50 0.78
C PHE A 213 3.60 5.84 1.98
N GLY A 214 2.60 4.99 1.74
CA GLY A 214 1.99 4.15 2.77
C GLY A 214 3.03 3.24 3.45
N HIS A 215 3.87 2.56 2.67
CA HIS A 215 4.98 1.76 3.24
C HIS A 215 5.99 2.62 3.99
N ILE A 216 6.42 3.74 3.41
CA ILE A 216 7.40 4.65 4.03
C ILE A 216 6.89 5.16 5.39
N LEU A 217 5.61 5.51 5.48
CA LEU A 217 4.99 5.96 6.72
C LEU A 217 4.80 4.80 7.70
N ASP A 218 4.50 3.58 7.24
CA ASP A 218 4.48 2.41 8.11
C ASP A 218 5.85 2.14 8.73
N PHE A 219 6.94 2.22 7.95
CA PHE A 219 8.30 2.03 8.47
C PHE A 219 8.61 2.99 9.64
N ALA A 220 8.19 4.25 9.53
CA ALA A 220 8.46 5.27 10.54
C ALA A 220 7.51 5.24 11.75
N ASN A 221 6.28 4.77 11.56
CA ASN A 221 5.21 4.89 12.55
C ASN A 221 4.72 3.56 13.14
N GLY A 222 5.10 2.43 12.54
CA GLY A 222 4.61 1.11 12.91
C GLY A 222 3.09 1.05 12.81
N ALA A 223 2.53 1.22 11.60
CA ALA A 223 1.12 0.95 11.36
C ALA A 223 0.84 -0.55 11.53
N ASN A 224 1.73 -1.39 11.01
CA ASN A 224 1.70 -2.85 11.10
C ASN A 224 2.60 -3.37 12.24
N ARG A 225 2.16 -3.21 13.50
CA ARG A 225 2.89 -3.75 14.66
C ARG A 225 2.55 -5.22 14.92
N PHE A 226 3.60 -6.00 15.15
CA PHE A 226 3.51 -7.41 15.50
C PHE A 226 4.35 -7.73 16.73
N TYR A 227 3.95 -8.78 17.44
CA TYR A 227 4.74 -9.38 18.51
C TYR A 227 4.89 -10.89 18.28
N CYS A 228 5.96 -11.47 18.80
CA CYS A 228 6.17 -12.92 18.71
C CYS A 228 5.14 -13.65 19.58
N ALA A 229 4.48 -14.67 19.02
CA ALA A 229 3.50 -15.46 19.76
C ALA A 229 4.13 -16.08 21.03
N PRO A 230 3.37 -16.20 22.14
CA PRO A 230 3.89 -16.78 23.37
C PRO A 230 4.46 -18.18 23.16
N GLY A 231 5.72 -18.39 23.56
CA GLY A 231 6.41 -19.68 23.44
C GLY A 231 7.06 -19.96 22.08
N GLU A 232 6.92 -19.07 21.10
CA GLU A 232 7.59 -19.19 19.81
C GLU A 232 9.00 -18.55 19.81
N ASP A 233 9.88 -19.07 18.97
CA ASP A 233 11.13 -18.41 18.58
C ASP A 233 10.94 -17.69 17.25
N CYS A 234 10.99 -16.36 17.31
CA CYS A 234 10.92 -15.45 16.16
C CYS A 234 12.28 -14.79 15.83
N SER A 235 13.39 -15.31 16.37
CA SER A 235 14.74 -14.80 16.08
C SER A 235 15.40 -15.46 14.87
N ALA A 236 14.75 -16.47 14.30
CA ALA A 236 15.22 -17.18 13.12
C ALA A 236 15.48 -16.23 11.94
N LYS A 237 16.56 -16.51 11.21
CA LYS A 237 16.88 -15.84 9.94
C LYS A 237 16.52 -16.81 8.82
N PRO A 238 15.34 -16.68 8.20
CA PRO A 238 14.93 -17.62 7.16
C PRO A 238 15.91 -17.53 6.00
N THR A 239 16.22 -18.68 5.41
CA THR A 239 17.07 -18.84 4.22
C THR A 239 16.27 -19.28 3.00
N THR A 240 15.02 -19.72 3.22
CA THR A 240 14.08 -20.12 2.18
C THR A 240 12.75 -19.37 2.32
N THR A 241 11.97 -19.31 1.24
CA THR A 241 10.61 -18.74 1.26
C THR A 241 9.66 -19.52 2.18
N GLU A 242 9.80 -20.85 2.26
CA GLU A 242 9.03 -21.70 3.17
C GLU A 242 9.30 -21.31 4.64
N GLU A 243 10.58 -21.19 5.02
CA GLU A 243 10.99 -20.75 6.36
C GLU A 243 10.51 -19.33 6.66
N TYR A 244 10.54 -18.44 5.67
CA TYR A 244 10.03 -17.08 5.82
C TYR A 244 8.54 -17.09 6.18
N TYR A 245 7.70 -17.83 5.44
CA TYR A 245 6.27 -17.91 5.76
C TYR A 245 6.01 -18.62 7.09
N ALA A 246 6.74 -19.68 7.39
CA ALA A 246 6.66 -20.35 8.68
C ALA A 246 6.97 -19.38 9.83
N LEU A 247 7.98 -18.51 9.67
CA LEU A 247 8.31 -17.45 10.61
C LEU A 247 7.20 -16.39 10.70
N GLN A 248 6.65 -15.90 9.57
CA GLN A 248 5.58 -14.90 9.57
C GLN A 248 4.33 -15.36 10.34
N LYS A 249 4.01 -16.66 10.29
CA LYS A 249 2.89 -17.25 11.03
C LYS A 249 3.04 -17.17 12.55
N LYS A 250 4.25 -16.98 13.07
CA LYS A 250 4.54 -16.85 14.51
C LYS A 250 4.32 -15.43 15.03
N PHE A 251 4.18 -14.45 14.16
CA PHE A 251 3.95 -13.06 14.54
C PHE A 251 2.47 -12.76 14.65
N LEU A 252 2.00 -12.32 15.82
CA LEU A 252 0.62 -11.92 16.05
C LEU A 252 0.49 -10.40 15.96
N PRO A 253 -0.58 -9.87 15.32
CA PRO A 253 -0.78 -8.43 15.22
C PRO A 253 -1.08 -7.84 16.60
N GLU A 254 -0.45 -6.72 16.93
CA GLU A 254 -0.72 -5.98 18.17
C GLU A 254 -2.13 -5.39 18.12
N MET A 255 -2.87 -5.43 19.23
CA MET A 255 -4.20 -4.84 19.30
C MET A 255 -4.16 -3.34 18.98
N GLY A 256 -5.01 -2.89 18.06
CA GLY A 256 -5.05 -1.47 17.64
C GLY A 256 -4.05 -1.11 16.54
N SER A 257 -3.19 -2.04 16.11
CA SER A 257 -2.43 -1.91 14.85
C SER A 257 -3.35 -2.07 13.63
N TRP A 258 -2.91 -1.61 12.46
CA TRP A 258 -3.61 -1.84 11.20
C TRP A 258 -3.84 -3.33 10.94
N SER A 259 -2.78 -4.15 11.09
CA SER A 259 -2.83 -5.60 10.89
C SER A 259 -3.95 -6.28 11.67
N SER A 260 -4.24 -5.82 12.90
CA SER A 260 -5.27 -6.42 13.76
C SER A 260 -6.70 -6.33 13.20
N LEU A 261 -6.93 -5.50 12.18
CA LEU A 261 -8.24 -5.35 11.53
C LEU A 261 -8.56 -6.49 10.56
N SER A 262 -7.57 -7.13 9.95
CA SER A 262 -7.79 -8.07 8.83
C SER A 262 -6.98 -9.36 8.92
N TRP A 263 -5.92 -9.38 9.73
CA TRP A 263 -4.90 -10.42 9.72
C TRP A 263 -4.90 -11.22 11.01
N LYS A 264 -4.62 -12.51 10.91
CA LYS A 264 -4.44 -13.43 12.04
C LYS A 264 -3.01 -13.39 12.57
N ASN A 265 -2.05 -13.33 11.65
CA ASN A 265 -0.63 -13.28 11.91
C ASN A 265 0.07 -12.44 10.81
N GLY A 266 1.40 -12.46 10.75
CA GLY A 266 2.18 -11.71 9.74
C GLY A 266 1.96 -12.15 8.29
N TYR A 267 1.13 -13.17 8.02
CA TYR A 267 0.93 -13.71 6.69
C TYR A 267 -0.51 -14.13 6.37
N GLU A 268 -1.23 -14.75 7.31
CA GLU A 268 -2.57 -15.30 7.06
C GLU A 268 -3.65 -14.27 7.45
N PRO A 269 -4.68 -14.06 6.60
CA PRO A 269 -5.88 -13.33 6.97
C PRO A 269 -6.57 -13.97 8.18
N ASN A 270 -7.35 -13.17 8.90
CA ASN A 270 -8.24 -13.70 9.92
C ASN A 270 -9.40 -14.52 9.30
N ASP A 271 -10.13 -15.26 10.12
CA ASP A 271 -11.18 -16.17 9.67
C ASP A 271 -12.32 -15.49 8.89
N GLN A 272 -12.54 -14.18 9.08
CA GLN A 272 -13.55 -13.42 8.35
C GLN A 272 -13.11 -13.06 6.92
N ASN A 273 -11.80 -12.98 6.70
CA ASN A 273 -11.19 -12.59 5.44
C ASN A 273 -10.55 -13.75 4.67
N MET A 274 -10.43 -14.91 5.31
CA MET A 274 -9.92 -16.13 4.69
C MET A 274 -10.98 -16.74 3.77
N PHE A 275 -10.59 -17.14 2.56
CA PHE A 275 -11.45 -17.87 1.61
C PHE A 275 -10.65 -18.92 0.82
N PRO A 276 -11.28 -20.00 0.32
CA PRO A 276 -10.58 -21.12 -0.31
C PRO A 276 -9.56 -20.76 -1.40
N LEU A 277 -9.84 -19.74 -2.22
CA LEU A 277 -8.97 -19.32 -3.32
C LEU A 277 -7.87 -18.31 -2.91
N TRP A 278 -7.87 -17.83 -1.66
CA TRP A 278 -6.91 -16.81 -1.18
C TRP A 278 -5.46 -17.29 -1.29
N SER A 279 -5.17 -18.53 -0.87
CA SER A 279 -3.81 -19.07 -0.80
C SER A 279 -3.11 -19.23 -2.16
N ARG A 280 -3.85 -18.98 -3.25
CA ARG A 280 -3.37 -19.05 -4.64
C ARG A 280 -3.09 -17.67 -5.24
N LEU A 281 -3.33 -16.61 -4.48
CA LEU A 281 -2.92 -15.25 -4.85
C LEU A 281 -1.39 -15.17 -4.93
N CYS A 282 -0.91 -14.67 -6.04
CA CYS A 282 0.51 -14.40 -6.26
C CYS A 282 0.65 -13.45 -7.45
N PHE A 283 1.40 -12.36 -7.27
CA PHE A 283 1.64 -11.38 -8.34
C PHE A 283 3.04 -11.53 -8.94
N TYR A 284 4.02 -11.88 -8.12
CA TYR A 284 5.42 -11.99 -8.51
C TYR A 284 6.04 -13.30 -8.01
N TYR A 285 6.97 -13.86 -8.79
CA TYR A 285 7.74 -15.08 -8.50
C TYR A 285 6.90 -16.25 -7.94
N CYS A 286 5.85 -16.63 -8.67
CA CYS A 286 4.89 -17.67 -8.28
C CYS A 286 5.38 -19.11 -8.54
N GLU A 287 6.68 -19.34 -8.64
CA GLU A 287 7.24 -20.63 -8.98
C GLU A 287 6.87 -21.68 -7.92
N GLY A 288 6.44 -22.86 -8.37
CA GLY A 288 6.02 -23.96 -7.50
C GLY A 288 4.65 -23.77 -6.83
N ARG A 289 3.90 -22.68 -7.10
CA ARG A 289 2.55 -22.47 -6.56
C ARG A 289 1.45 -22.76 -7.59
N THR A 290 0.32 -23.25 -7.11
CA THR A 290 -0.90 -23.40 -7.92
C THR A 290 -1.52 -22.02 -8.15
N LYS A 291 -1.20 -21.37 -9.28
CA LYS A 291 -1.79 -20.09 -9.70
C LYS A 291 -3.31 -20.21 -9.87
N LEU A 292 -4.06 -19.11 -9.72
CA LEU A 292 -5.48 -19.09 -10.09
C LEU A 292 -5.62 -19.29 -11.61
N GLN A 293 -6.69 -19.96 -12.02
CA GLN A 293 -7.02 -20.14 -13.43
C GLN A 293 -8.07 -19.11 -13.86
N LEU A 294 -8.07 -18.73 -15.14
CA LEU A 294 -9.10 -17.85 -15.71
C LEU A 294 -10.53 -18.38 -15.51
N SER A 295 -10.69 -19.71 -15.49
CA SER A 295 -11.98 -20.37 -15.21
C SER A 295 -12.52 -20.07 -13.80
N GLU A 296 -11.65 -19.74 -12.85
CA GLU A 296 -11.97 -19.48 -11.44
C GLU A 296 -12.17 -17.99 -11.15
N MET A 297 -11.90 -17.12 -12.12
CA MET A 297 -11.92 -15.66 -11.98
C MET A 297 -13.19 -15.14 -11.32
N HIS A 298 -14.36 -15.55 -11.82
CA HIS A 298 -15.63 -15.07 -11.27
C HIS A 298 -15.82 -15.52 -9.81
N ASP A 299 -15.58 -16.79 -9.52
CA ASP A 299 -15.77 -17.36 -8.18
C ASP A 299 -14.77 -16.77 -7.18
N PHE A 300 -13.55 -16.44 -7.65
CA PHE A 300 -12.56 -15.70 -6.88
C PHE A 300 -13.10 -14.34 -6.47
N TYR A 301 -13.60 -13.52 -7.41
CA TYR A 301 -14.09 -12.19 -7.06
C TYR A 301 -15.36 -12.22 -6.20
N VAL A 302 -16.25 -13.20 -6.37
CA VAL A 302 -17.42 -13.39 -5.49
C VAL A 302 -17.00 -13.70 -4.04
N GLN A 303 -15.96 -14.51 -3.85
CA GLN A 303 -15.42 -14.79 -2.51
C GLN A 303 -14.68 -13.56 -1.95
N PHE A 304 -13.85 -12.93 -2.77
CA PHE A 304 -13.05 -11.79 -2.40
C PHE A 304 -13.89 -10.59 -1.99
N ASP A 305 -15.06 -10.37 -2.60
CA ASP A 305 -16.02 -9.30 -2.29
C ASP A 305 -16.49 -9.31 -0.83
N ARG A 306 -16.43 -10.46 -0.16
CA ARG A 306 -16.85 -10.64 1.24
C ARG A 306 -15.76 -10.29 2.26
N THR A 307 -14.55 -10.00 1.80
CA THR A 307 -13.42 -9.62 2.65
C THR A 307 -13.39 -8.11 2.88
N ASN A 308 -12.56 -7.66 3.83
CA ASN A 308 -12.28 -6.25 4.08
C ASN A 308 -11.01 -5.73 3.37
N PHE A 309 -10.49 -6.45 2.38
CA PHE A 309 -9.35 -6.01 1.57
C PHE A 309 -9.83 -5.11 0.41
N VAL A 310 -9.16 -3.98 0.21
CA VAL A 310 -9.56 -2.97 -0.80
C VAL A 310 -9.19 -3.38 -2.23
N THR A 311 -8.12 -4.18 -2.39
CA THR A 311 -7.71 -4.76 -3.66
C THR A 311 -7.24 -6.19 -3.45
N THR A 312 -7.13 -6.95 -4.53
CA THR A 312 -6.53 -8.28 -4.52
C THR A 312 -5.07 -8.23 -4.06
N TYR A 313 -4.35 -7.15 -4.35
CA TYR A 313 -2.99 -6.89 -3.86
C TYR A 313 -2.98 -6.64 -2.33
N ALA A 314 -3.96 -5.91 -1.79
CA ALA A 314 -4.10 -5.71 -0.35
C ALA A 314 -4.29 -7.03 0.44
N ALA A 315 -4.67 -8.11 -0.24
CA ALA A 315 -4.88 -9.42 0.38
C ALA A 315 -3.63 -10.31 0.38
N THR A 316 -2.49 -9.86 -0.15
CA THR A 316 -1.26 -10.67 -0.20
C THR A 316 -0.50 -10.67 1.13
N ASN A 317 -0.42 -9.52 1.80
CA ASN A 317 0.23 -9.37 3.10
C ASN A 317 -0.25 -8.08 3.84
N PRO A 318 -0.05 -7.97 5.16
CA PRO A 318 -0.51 -6.84 5.96
C PRO A 318 0.11 -5.49 5.60
N TYR A 319 1.33 -5.47 5.09
CA TYR A 319 2.03 -4.25 4.71
C TYR A 319 1.43 -3.65 3.44
N ASP A 320 1.20 -4.49 2.42
CA ASP A 320 0.49 -4.10 1.20
C ASP A 320 -0.97 -3.74 1.49
N ASP A 321 -1.63 -4.39 2.45
CA ASP A 321 -2.99 -4.00 2.87
C ASP A 321 -3.04 -2.53 3.32
N PHE A 322 -2.08 -2.11 4.13
CA PHE A 322 -2.00 -0.73 4.61
C PHE A 322 -1.69 0.25 3.49
N ALA A 323 -0.71 -0.07 2.63
CA ALA A 323 -0.30 0.76 1.52
C ALA A 323 -1.43 0.94 0.48
N GLU A 324 -2.09 -0.14 0.09
CA GLU A 324 -3.25 -0.12 -0.80
C GLU A 324 -4.41 0.67 -0.20
N SER A 325 -4.71 0.44 1.08
CA SER A 325 -5.80 1.16 1.75
C SER A 325 -5.50 2.64 1.91
N THR A 326 -4.23 3.01 2.12
CA THR A 326 -3.77 4.40 2.08
C THR A 326 -4.00 5.02 0.71
N ALA A 327 -3.57 4.35 -0.36
CA ALA A 327 -3.77 4.82 -1.73
C ALA A 327 -5.26 5.06 -2.03
N PHE A 328 -6.11 4.09 -1.71
CA PHE A 328 -7.56 4.23 -1.91
C PHE A 328 -8.19 5.31 -1.03
N TYR A 329 -7.77 5.45 0.24
CA TYR A 329 -8.27 6.52 1.10
C TYR A 329 -8.02 7.90 0.50
N PHE A 330 -6.80 8.17 0.04
CA PHE A 330 -6.46 9.48 -0.50
C PHE A 330 -7.04 9.70 -1.88
N MET A 331 -7.05 8.68 -2.75
CA MET A 331 -7.65 8.80 -4.08
C MET A 331 -9.17 9.01 -3.98
N ALA A 332 -9.88 8.24 -3.17
CA ALA A 332 -11.34 8.37 -3.02
C ALA A 332 -11.76 9.67 -2.31
N ASN A 333 -10.92 10.23 -1.43
CA ASN A 333 -11.22 11.51 -0.76
C ASN A 333 -10.77 12.73 -1.58
N ALA A 334 -9.68 12.65 -2.33
CA ALA A 334 -9.26 13.71 -3.24
C ALA A 334 -10.17 13.79 -4.46
N ASP A 335 -10.70 12.64 -4.87
CA ASP A 335 -11.57 12.50 -6.02
C ASP A 335 -12.85 11.77 -5.64
N PHE A 336 -13.86 12.54 -5.24
CA PHE A 336 -15.20 12.04 -4.96
C PHE A 336 -15.85 11.29 -6.14
N ASP A 337 -15.25 11.32 -7.33
CA ASP A 337 -15.70 10.63 -8.54
C ASP A 337 -14.78 9.47 -8.96
N LEU A 338 -13.88 8.99 -8.07
CA LEU A 338 -13.07 7.80 -8.35
C LEU A 338 -14.00 6.61 -8.66
N GLN A 339 -13.90 6.08 -9.88
CA GLN A 339 -14.55 4.83 -10.25
C GLN A 339 -13.48 3.78 -10.42
N TYR A 340 -13.60 2.65 -9.76
CA TYR A 340 -12.68 1.52 -9.92
C TYR A 340 -13.53 0.26 -10.06
N ARG A 341 -13.50 -0.35 -11.24
CA ARG A 341 -14.33 -1.51 -11.55
C ARG A 341 -13.51 -2.66 -12.09
N ILE A 342 -13.86 -3.88 -11.68
CA ILE A 342 -13.38 -5.12 -12.26
C ILE A 342 -14.49 -5.78 -13.06
N HIS A 343 -14.22 -6.09 -14.33
CA HIS A 343 -15.13 -6.82 -15.20
C HIS A 343 -14.60 -8.23 -15.44
N THR A 344 -15.42 -9.23 -15.14
CA THR A 344 -15.06 -10.66 -15.27
C THR A 344 -15.73 -11.34 -16.47
N GLY A 345 -16.36 -10.57 -17.36
CA GLY A 345 -17.26 -11.07 -18.40
C GLY A 345 -18.62 -11.55 -17.88
N LYS A 346 -18.70 -12.07 -16.64
CA LYS A 346 -19.94 -12.51 -15.97
C LYS A 346 -20.55 -11.45 -15.06
N ALA A 347 -19.72 -10.65 -14.40
CA ALA A 347 -20.15 -9.62 -13.47
C ALA A 347 -19.20 -8.41 -13.46
N VAL A 348 -19.70 -7.31 -12.92
CA VAL A 348 -18.93 -6.09 -12.63
C VAL A 348 -18.87 -5.92 -11.12
N PHE A 349 -17.66 -5.77 -10.60
CA PHE A 349 -17.40 -5.52 -9.19
C PHE A 349 -16.96 -4.06 -9.00
N PHE A 350 -17.53 -3.36 -8.01
CA PHE A 350 -17.38 -1.92 -7.79
C PHE A 350 -16.44 -1.67 -6.61
N TRP A 351 -15.13 -1.63 -6.86
CA TRP A 351 -14.13 -1.47 -5.79
C TRP A 351 -14.14 -0.08 -5.17
N ASP A 352 -14.49 0.96 -5.93
CA ASP A 352 -14.70 2.31 -5.39
C ASP A 352 -15.74 2.30 -4.26
N TRP A 353 -16.84 1.57 -4.45
CA TRP A 353 -17.88 1.45 -3.44
C TRP A 353 -17.44 0.65 -2.20
N ARG A 354 -16.62 -0.40 -2.38
CA ARG A 354 -16.16 -1.24 -1.28
C ARG A 354 -15.39 -0.47 -0.23
N TRP A 355 -14.52 0.46 -0.65
CA TRP A 355 -13.77 1.29 0.29
C TRP A 355 -14.69 2.03 1.27
N HIS A 356 -15.81 2.57 0.80
CA HIS A 356 -16.77 3.27 1.64
C HIS A 356 -17.47 2.37 2.68
N GLN A 357 -17.47 1.05 2.48
CA GLN A 357 -18.03 0.09 3.43
C GLN A 357 -17.06 -0.30 4.54
N PHE A 358 -15.76 -0.01 4.40
CA PHE A 358 -14.74 -0.41 5.38
C PHE A 358 -14.59 0.61 6.51
N THR A 359 -15.68 0.94 7.21
CA THR A 359 -15.73 1.97 8.26
C THR A 359 -14.59 1.87 9.28
N LYS A 360 -14.24 0.66 9.74
CA LYS A 360 -13.14 0.48 10.70
C LYS A 360 -11.77 0.88 10.13
N LYS A 361 -11.48 0.48 8.88
CA LYS A 361 -10.24 0.83 8.18
C LYS A 361 -10.20 2.33 7.87
N ASN A 362 -11.31 2.89 7.40
CA ASN A 362 -11.44 4.33 7.12
C ASN A 362 -11.13 5.17 8.36
N ASN A 363 -11.76 4.82 9.49
CA ASN A 363 -11.54 5.53 10.75
C ASN A 363 -10.10 5.35 11.25
N TRP A 364 -9.51 4.16 11.09
CA TRP A 364 -8.13 3.92 11.49
C TRP A 364 -7.16 4.78 10.69
N ILE A 365 -7.31 4.84 9.36
CA ILE A 365 -6.49 5.70 8.49
C ILE A 365 -6.68 7.18 8.85
N GLU A 366 -7.92 7.65 9.03
CA GLU A 366 -8.18 9.04 9.43
C GLU A 366 -7.42 9.38 10.72
N LEU A 367 -7.53 8.55 11.76
CA LEU A 367 -6.83 8.75 13.04
C LEU A 367 -5.30 8.65 12.90
N PHE A 368 -4.79 7.75 12.07
CA PHE A 368 -3.36 7.62 11.81
C PHE A 368 -2.78 8.91 11.20
N TYR A 369 -3.45 9.46 10.18
CA TYR A 369 -2.99 10.67 9.49
C TYR A 369 -3.30 11.98 10.20
N GLU A 370 -4.29 12.01 11.11
CA GLU A 370 -4.53 13.13 12.03
C GLU A 370 -3.56 13.13 13.23
N GLY A 371 -2.88 12.00 13.48
CA GLY A 371 -1.90 11.85 14.55
C GLY A 371 -0.56 12.57 14.31
N ASP A 372 0.33 12.45 15.29
CA ASP A 372 1.71 12.97 15.19
C ASP A 372 2.58 12.01 14.37
N LEU A 373 2.46 12.12 13.04
CA LEU A 373 3.22 11.31 12.10
C LEU A 373 4.71 11.62 12.13
N LYS A 374 5.50 10.57 12.31
CA LYS A 374 6.95 10.58 12.06
C LYS A 374 7.22 10.40 10.58
N TYR A 375 8.26 11.06 10.11
CA TYR A 375 8.75 10.95 8.75
C TYR A 375 10.20 10.43 8.82
N PRO A 376 10.57 9.41 8.01
CA PRO A 376 11.88 8.76 8.07
C PRO A 376 13.00 9.57 7.43
#